data_AF-A0A5S3Q6N6-F1
#
_entry.id   AF-A0A5S3Q6N6-F1
#
_cell.length_a   1.000
_cell.length_b   1.000
_cell.length_c   1.000
_cell.angle_alpha   90.00
_cell.angle_beta   90.00
_cell.angle_gamma   90.00
#
_symmetry.space_group_name_H-M   'P 1'
#
loop_
_entity.id
_entity.type
_entity.pdbx_description
1 polymer ?
#
loop_
_entity_poly.entity_id
_entity_poly.type
_entity_poly.pdbx_seq_one_letter_code
_entity_poly.pdbx_strand_id
1 'polypeptide(L)'
;MTHRGNLDALRRVSHARYLQTQLAFQTLVAEENRLRSELARLDAQLRGSRTEDATEMRAIGADVIWQAWVGRAKTELNLSLARVLAQKEHHLRQVRRAYGKTLVTEGLVAEEKALRSRKMARTNLERAIETAVINQRQ
;
A
#
# COMPACT_ATOMS: atom_id res chain seq x y z
N MET A 1 -7.83 10.72 31.71
CA MET A 1 -7.15 10.09 30.56
C MET A 1 -5.67 10.39 30.64
N THR A 2 -4.79 9.39 30.66
CA THR A 2 -3.33 9.62 30.76
C THR A 2 -2.74 9.88 29.37
N HIS A 3 -1.78 10.81 29.26
CA HIS A 3 -1.10 11.17 28.01
C HIS A 3 -0.58 9.95 27.24
N ARG A 4 -0.10 8.93 27.96
CA ARG A 4 0.33 7.62 27.42
C ARG A 4 -0.80 6.86 26.73
N GLY A 5 -1.95 6.73 27.39
CA GLY A 5 -3.11 6.03 26.82
C GLY A 5 -3.56 6.68 25.51
N ASN A 6 -3.44 8.01 25.43
CA ASN A 6 -3.76 8.77 24.22
C ASN A 6 -2.76 8.51 23.08
N LEU A 7 -1.45 8.48 23.36
CA LEU A 7 -0.42 8.14 22.37
C LEU A 7 -0.55 6.71 21.84
N ASP A 8 -0.76 5.74 22.72
CA ASP A 8 -0.97 4.34 22.33
C ASP A 8 -2.26 4.15 21.52
N ALA A 9 -3.33 4.91 21.85
CA ALA A 9 -4.56 4.95 21.06
C ALA A 9 -4.32 5.57 19.67
N LEU A 10 -3.62 6.70 19.60
CA LEU A 10 -3.32 7.39 18.34
C LEU A 10 -2.49 6.52 17.40
N ARG A 11 -1.49 5.80 17.93
CA ARG A 11 -0.70 4.82 17.17
C ARG A 11 -1.60 3.72 16.60
N ARG A 12 -2.46 3.13 17.41
CA ARG A 12 -3.39 2.06 16.96
C ARG A 12 -4.32 2.54 15.86
N VAL A 13 -4.91 3.72 16.01
CA VAL A 13 -5.81 4.29 15.01
C VAL A 13 -5.06 4.62 13.71
N SER A 14 -3.86 5.18 13.82
CA SER A 14 -3.03 5.50 12.65
C SER A 14 -2.62 4.25 11.87
N HIS A 15 -2.19 3.21 12.60
CA HIS A 15 -1.89 1.89 12.01
C HIS A 15 -3.11 1.26 11.34
N ALA A 16 -4.27 1.23 12.02
CA ALA A 16 -5.51 0.70 11.45
C ALA A 16 -5.92 1.46 10.18
N ARG A 17 -5.77 2.79 10.16
CA ARG A 17 -6.06 3.60 8.98
C ARG A 17 -5.09 3.31 7.83
N TYR A 18 -3.82 3.07 8.13
CA TYR A 18 -2.84 2.65 7.12
C TYR A 18 -3.20 1.29 6.50
N LEU A 19 -3.54 0.30 7.32
CA LEU A 19 -3.96 -1.02 6.81
C LEU A 19 -5.20 -0.90 5.92
N GLN A 20 -6.19 -0.10 6.33
CA GLN A 20 -7.39 0.14 5.54
C GLN A 20 -7.06 0.75 4.16
N THR A 21 -6.21 1.78 4.12
CA THR A 21 -5.85 2.42 2.84
C THR A 21 -4.97 1.53 1.98
N GLN A 22 -4.11 0.71 2.60
CA GLN A 22 -3.28 -0.27 1.89
C GLN A 22 -4.12 -1.36 1.23
N LEU A 23 -5.14 -1.90 1.92
CA LEU A 23 -6.06 -2.88 1.34
C LEU A 23 -6.82 -2.29 0.15
N ALA A 24 -7.34 -1.07 0.27
CA ALA A 24 -8.01 -0.38 -0.82
C ALA A 24 -7.07 -0.08 -2.01
N PHE A 25 -5.77 0.10 -1.75
CA PHE A 25 -4.78 0.27 -2.83
C PHE A 25 -4.46 -1.07 -3.52
N GLN A 26 -4.41 -2.17 -2.77
CA GLN A 26 -4.15 -3.50 -3.33
C GLN A 26 -5.24 -3.96 -4.31
N THR A 27 -6.51 -3.59 -4.07
CA THR A 27 -7.59 -3.89 -5.02
C THR A 27 -7.37 -3.20 -6.37
N LEU A 28 -6.89 -1.95 -6.36
CA LEU A 28 -6.54 -1.22 -7.58
C LEU A 28 -5.35 -1.84 -8.32
N VAL A 29 -4.34 -2.32 -7.57
CA VAL A 29 -3.18 -3.02 -8.15
C VAL A 29 -3.61 -4.34 -8.80
N ALA A 30 -4.50 -5.10 -8.14
CA ALA A 30 -5.04 -6.34 -8.69
C ALA A 30 -5.81 -6.08 -9.99
N GLU A 31 -6.65 -5.03 -10.01
CA GLU A 31 -7.41 -4.65 -11.20
C GLU A 31 -6.52 -4.17 -12.35
N GLU A 32 -5.48 -3.39 -12.06
CA GLU A 32 -4.46 -3.02 -13.06
C GLU A 32 -3.81 -4.28 -13.68
N ASN A 33 -3.40 -5.23 -12.84
CA ASN A 33 -2.76 -6.46 -13.31
C ASN A 33 -3.71 -7.29 -14.17
N ARG A 34 -5.00 -7.36 -13.80
CA ARG A 34 -6.04 -8.02 -14.60
C ARG A 34 -6.14 -7.39 -15.99
N LEU A 35 -6.31 -6.06 -16.06
CA LEU A 35 -6.43 -5.32 -17.33
C LEU A 35 -5.19 -5.46 -18.21
N ARG A 36 -3.99 -5.40 -17.62
CA ARG A 36 -2.73 -5.63 -18.36
C ARG A 36 -2.64 -7.06 -18.91
N SER A 37 -3.10 -8.05 -18.15
CA SER A 37 -3.12 -9.45 -18.58
C SER A 37 -4.11 -9.66 -19.72
N GLU A 38 -5.27 -9.00 -19.69
CA GLU A 38 -6.27 -9.05 -20.76
C GLU A 38 -5.75 -8.39 -22.05
N LEU A 39 -5.10 -7.24 -21.95
CA LEU A 39 -4.42 -6.60 -23.09
C LEU A 39 -3.33 -7.53 -23.68
N ALA A 40 -2.50 -8.12 -22.83
CA ALA A 40 -1.45 -9.04 -23.28
C ALA A 40 -2.03 -10.29 -23.97
N ARG A 41 -3.15 -10.82 -23.47
CA ARG A 41 -3.87 -11.94 -24.07
C ARG A 41 -4.44 -11.57 -25.44
N LEU A 42 -5.10 -10.40 -25.55
CA LEU A 42 -5.63 -9.90 -26.81
C LEU A 42 -4.51 -9.72 -27.84
N ASP A 43 -3.39 -9.12 -27.44
CA ASP A 43 -2.22 -8.93 -28.29
C ASP A 43 -1.58 -10.26 -28.73
N ALA A 44 -1.60 -11.29 -27.86
CA ALA A 44 -1.11 -12.63 -28.21
C ALA A 44 -2.01 -13.32 -29.24
N GLN A 45 -3.34 -13.21 -29.09
CA GLN A 45 -4.31 -13.75 -30.05
C GLN A 45 -4.13 -13.12 -31.44
N LEU A 46 -3.90 -11.81 -31.50
CA LEU A 46 -3.65 -11.10 -32.77
C LEU A 46 -2.36 -11.54 -33.47
N ARG A 47 -1.29 -11.77 -32.71
CA ARG A 47 -0.04 -12.28 -33.28
C ARG A 47 -0.19 -13.71 -33.78
N GLY A 48 -0.91 -14.55 -33.03
CA GLY A 48 -1.21 -15.94 -33.41
C GLY A 48 -1.97 -16.02 -34.73
N SER A 49 -3.09 -15.30 -34.85
CA SER A 49 -3.92 -15.32 -36.07
C SER A 49 -3.16 -14.85 -37.30
N ARG A 50 -2.36 -13.77 -37.17
CA ARG A 50 -1.55 -13.23 -38.28
C ARG A 50 -0.47 -14.21 -38.78
N THR A 51 -0.06 -15.18 -37.97
CA THR A 51 0.97 -16.16 -38.33
C THR A 51 0.37 -17.37 -39.06
N GLU A 52 -0.91 -17.69 -38.80
CA GLU A 52 -1.63 -18.82 -39.40
C GLU A 52 -2.28 -18.47 -40.76
N ASP A 53 -2.64 -17.19 -40.98
CA ASP A 53 -3.37 -16.72 -42.17
C ASP A 53 -2.53 -16.58 -43.46
N ALA A 54 -1.30 -17.11 -43.51
CA ALA A 54 -0.48 -17.09 -44.73
C ALA A 54 -1.03 -17.95 -45.89
N THR A 55 -2.11 -18.71 -45.68
CA THR A 55 -2.55 -19.74 -46.65
C THR A 55 -3.91 -19.51 -47.33
N GLU A 56 -4.82 -18.65 -46.85
CA GLU A 56 -6.12 -18.50 -47.53
C GLU A 56 -6.61 -17.06 -47.72
N MET A 57 -6.56 -16.63 -48.99
CA MET A 57 -7.16 -15.43 -49.56
C MET A 57 -8.71 -15.49 -49.58
N ARG A 58 -9.34 -15.83 -48.45
CA ARG A 58 -10.80 -15.99 -48.33
C ARG A 58 -11.30 -15.49 -46.96
N ALA A 59 -11.51 -14.17 -46.83
CA ALA A 59 -12.64 -13.53 -46.11
C ALA A 59 -12.38 -12.03 -45.79
N ILE A 60 -12.25 -11.18 -46.81
CA ILE A 60 -11.98 -9.74 -46.63
C ILE A 60 -13.05 -9.05 -45.75
N GLY A 61 -14.31 -9.50 -45.76
CA GLY A 61 -15.37 -8.93 -44.92
C GLY A 61 -15.34 -9.36 -43.45
N ALA A 62 -14.98 -10.62 -43.16
CA ALA A 62 -14.93 -11.13 -41.79
C ALA A 62 -13.72 -10.60 -41.03
N ASP A 63 -12.57 -10.48 -41.71
CA ASP A 63 -11.36 -9.89 -41.11
C ASP A 63 -11.58 -8.41 -40.76
N VAL A 64 -12.20 -7.60 -41.63
CA VAL A 64 -12.49 -6.17 -41.31
C VAL A 64 -13.39 -6.02 -40.08
N ILE A 65 -14.43 -6.85 -39.93
CA ILE A 65 -15.30 -6.83 -38.74
C ILE A 65 -14.52 -7.27 -37.49
N TRP A 66 -13.69 -8.29 -37.61
CA TRP A 66 -12.82 -8.77 -36.53
C TRP A 66 -11.81 -7.70 -36.08
N GLN A 67 -11.08 -7.08 -37.03
CA GLN A 67 -10.15 -5.99 -36.73
C GLN A 67 -10.85 -4.79 -36.07
N ALA A 68 -12.05 -4.43 -36.51
CA ALA A 68 -12.84 -3.37 -35.90
C ALA A 68 -13.31 -3.72 -34.47
N TRP A 69 -13.64 -4.99 -34.22
CA TRP A 69 -13.96 -5.47 -32.87
C TRP A 69 -12.72 -5.41 -31.96
N VAL A 70 -11.58 -5.91 -32.42
CA VAL A 70 -10.30 -5.86 -31.70
C VAL A 70 -9.93 -4.43 -31.33
N GLY A 71 -10.02 -3.50 -32.30
CA GLY A 71 -9.70 -2.08 -32.08
C GLY A 71 -10.57 -1.46 -30.99
N ARG A 72 -11.88 -1.77 -31.00
CA ARG A 72 -12.81 -1.34 -29.95
C ARG A 72 -12.47 -1.95 -28.59
N ALA A 73 -12.27 -3.27 -28.53
CA ALA A 73 -11.93 -3.97 -27.28
C ALA A 73 -10.63 -3.42 -26.66
N LYS A 74 -9.59 -3.20 -27.48
CA LYS A 74 -8.32 -2.61 -27.02
C LYS A 74 -8.50 -1.19 -26.51
N THR A 75 -9.33 -0.39 -27.17
CA THR A 75 -9.65 0.98 -26.72
C THR A 75 -10.37 0.97 -25.37
N GLU A 76 -11.35 0.10 -25.19
CA GLU A 76 -12.10 -0.03 -23.93
C GLU A 76 -11.20 -0.50 -22.76
N LEU A 77 -10.33 -1.49 -23.01
CA LEU A 77 -9.36 -1.97 -22.03
C LEU A 77 -8.35 -0.87 -21.65
N ASN A 78 -7.81 -0.14 -22.63
CA ASN A 78 -6.88 0.98 -22.37
C ASN A 78 -7.54 2.12 -21.60
N LEU A 79 -8.79 2.46 -21.93
CA LEU A 79 -9.54 3.48 -21.21
C LEU A 79 -9.79 3.07 -19.76
N SER A 80 -10.13 1.80 -19.54
CA SER A 80 -10.30 1.22 -18.20
C SER A 80 -8.99 1.25 -17.41
N LEU A 81 -7.88 0.87 -18.05
CA LEU A 81 -6.54 0.92 -17.45
C LEU A 81 -6.15 2.35 -17.07
N ALA A 82 -6.38 3.32 -17.95
CA ALA A 82 -6.11 4.72 -17.67
C ALA A 82 -6.89 5.24 -16.45
N ARG A 83 -8.18 4.86 -16.32
CA ARG A 83 -9.01 5.19 -15.15
C ARG A 83 -8.44 4.59 -13.87
N VAL A 84 -8.08 3.31 -13.89
CA VAL A 84 -7.48 2.63 -12.73
C VAL A 84 -6.15 3.27 -12.34
N LEU A 85 -5.30 3.60 -13.31
CA LEU A 85 -4.03 4.29 -13.04
C LEU A 85 -4.25 5.67 -12.39
N ALA A 86 -5.23 6.45 -12.86
CA ALA A 86 -5.57 7.74 -12.26
C ALA A 86 -6.07 7.58 -10.81
N GLN A 87 -6.93 6.58 -10.55
CA GLN A 87 -7.37 6.26 -9.19
C GLN A 87 -6.21 5.80 -8.31
N LYS A 88 -5.35 4.92 -8.82
CA LYS A 88 -4.17 4.42 -8.11
C LYS A 88 -3.26 5.55 -7.66
N GLU A 89 -3.01 6.54 -8.51
CA GLU A 89 -2.19 7.70 -8.18
C GLU A 89 -2.82 8.55 -7.06
N HIS A 90 -4.15 8.72 -7.07
CA HIS A 90 -4.86 9.38 -5.96
C HIS A 90 -4.72 8.60 -4.65
N HIS A 91 -4.94 7.28 -4.67
CA HIS A 91 -4.87 6.43 -3.48
C HIS A 91 -3.44 6.29 -2.94
N LEU A 92 -2.42 6.28 -3.81
CA LEU A 92 -1.02 6.20 -3.41
C LEU A 92 -0.62 7.34 -2.46
N ARG A 93 -1.10 8.56 -2.72
CA ARG A 93 -0.87 9.70 -1.82
C ARG A 93 -1.51 9.49 -0.45
N GLN A 94 -2.71 8.90 -0.40
CA GLN A 94 -3.40 8.60 0.86
C GLN A 94 -2.66 7.52 1.66
N VAL A 95 -2.19 6.45 1.01
CA VAL A 95 -1.39 5.39 1.64
C VAL A 95 -0.10 5.95 2.20
N ARG A 96 0.65 6.74 1.41
CA ARG A 96 1.89 7.40 1.87
C ARG A 96 1.66 8.28 3.10
N ARG A 97 0.58 9.06 3.11
CA ARG A 97 0.23 9.93 4.25
C ARG A 97 -0.13 9.11 5.49
N ALA A 98 -0.91 8.04 5.33
CA ALA A 98 -1.30 7.18 6.44
C ALA A 98 -0.07 6.46 7.04
N TYR A 99 0.81 5.95 6.18
CA TYR A 99 2.07 5.32 6.58
C TYR A 99 2.99 6.29 7.33
N GLY A 100 3.15 7.52 6.82
CA GLY A 100 3.94 8.55 7.51
C GLY A 100 3.41 8.85 8.92
N LYS A 101 2.09 8.91 9.10
CA LYS A 101 1.49 9.06 10.44
C LYS A 101 1.81 7.88 11.35
N THR A 102 1.71 6.66 10.84
CA THR A 102 2.08 5.44 11.58
C THR A 102 3.54 5.53 12.06
N LEU A 103 4.49 5.82 11.17
CA LEU A 103 5.91 5.97 11.51
C LEU A 103 6.15 7.00 12.62
N VAL A 104 5.53 8.18 12.51
CA VAL A 104 5.66 9.24 13.53
C VAL A 104 5.10 8.77 14.87
N THR A 105 3.90 8.19 14.88
CA THR A 105 3.28 7.73 16.13
C THR A 105 4.03 6.57 16.79
N GLU A 106 4.65 5.68 16.01
CA GLU A 106 5.52 4.64 16.51
C GLU A 106 6.80 5.22 17.14
N GLY A 107 7.42 6.20 16.47
CA GLY A 107 8.57 6.93 16.99
C GLY A 107 8.26 7.62 18.32
N LEU A 108 7.16 8.36 18.42
CA LEU A 108 6.75 9.04 19.65
C LEU A 108 6.48 8.06 20.80
N VAL A 109 5.86 6.92 20.53
CA VAL A 109 5.64 5.87 21.55
C VAL A 109 6.97 5.26 22.01
N ALA A 110 7.92 5.05 21.10
CA ALA A 110 9.24 4.54 21.45
C ALA A 110 10.05 5.55 22.29
N GLU A 111 10.02 6.83 21.92
CA GLU A 111 10.67 7.91 22.66
C GLU A 111 10.10 8.05 24.07
N GLU A 112 8.78 8.08 24.22
CA GLU A 112 8.11 8.18 25.53
C GLU A 112 8.48 6.98 26.43
N LYS A 113 8.55 5.77 25.87
CA LYS A 113 9.02 4.58 26.60
C LYS A 113 10.48 4.73 27.04
N ALA A 114 11.35 5.22 26.17
CA ALA A 114 12.76 5.42 26.48
C ALA A 114 12.94 6.47 27.58
N LEU A 115 12.30 7.64 27.47
CA LEU A 115 12.33 8.69 28.49
C LEU A 115 11.86 8.17 29.85
N ARG A 116 10.78 7.40 29.87
CA ARG A 116 10.28 6.81 31.11
C ARG A 116 11.24 5.80 31.71
N SER A 117 11.81 4.91 30.90
CA SER A 117 12.78 3.91 31.38
C SER A 117 14.00 4.59 32.03
N ARG A 118 14.51 5.67 31.41
CA ARG A 118 15.60 6.48 31.95
C ARG A 118 15.20 7.16 33.27
N LYS A 119 14.00 7.73 33.35
CA LYS A 119 13.50 8.36 34.58
C LYS A 119 13.39 7.34 35.71
N MET A 120 12.85 6.15 35.44
CA MET A 120 12.75 5.09 36.46
C MET A 120 14.13 4.59 36.90
N ALA A 121 15.06 4.38 35.96
CA ALA A 121 16.42 3.98 36.28
C ALA A 121 17.12 4.99 37.19
N ARG A 122 16.97 6.29 36.91
CA ARG A 122 17.48 7.37 37.75
C ARG A 122 16.88 7.37 39.15
N THR A 123 15.56 7.31 39.27
CA THR A 123 14.90 7.30 40.59
C THR A 123 15.26 6.05 41.40
N ASN A 124 15.46 4.91 40.74
CA ASN A 124 15.90 3.68 41.42
C ASN A 124 17.35 3.79 41.91
N LEU A 125 18.23 4.43 41.13
CA LEU A 125 19.61 4.71 41.55
C LEU A 125 19.65 5.67 42.74
N GLU A 126 18.89 6.76 42.70
CA GLU A 126 18.79 7.73 43.80
C GLU A 126 18.35 7.03 45.11
N ARG A 127 17.31 6.19 45.05
CA ARG A 127 16.85 5.38 46.19
C ARG A 127 17.91 4.39 46.71
N ALA A 128 18.67 3.77 45.81
CA ALA A 128 19.73 2.83 46.18
C ALA A 128 20.90 3.54 46.90
N ILE A 129 21.24 4.76 46.46
CA ILE A 129 22.26 5.58 47.12
C ILE A 129 21.78 6.00 48.52
N GLU A 130 20.54 6.48 48.65
CA GLU A 130 19.97 6.87 49.96
C GLU A 130 20.00 5.71 50.96
N THR A 131 19.55 4.52 50.55
CA THR A 131 19.56 3.33 51.40
C THR A 131 20.98 2.88 51.78
N ALA A 132 21.94 2.96 50.86
CA ALA A 132 23.35 2.64 51.15
C ALA A 132 23.98 3.62 52.16
N VAL A 133 23.70 4.94 52.03
CA VAL A 133 24.23 5.97 52.94
C VAL A 133 23.63 5.83 54.35
N ILE A 134 22.35 5.48 54.46
CA ILE A 134 21.70 5.24 55.75
C ILE A 134 22.33 4.05 56.47
N ASN A 135 22.58 2.94 55.75
CA ASN A 135 23.21 1.75 56.32
C ASN A 135 24.69 1.93 56.71
N GLN A 136 25.40 2.91 56.15
CA GLN A 136 26.79 3.23 56.55
C GLN A 136 26.89 4.10 57.81
N ARG A 137 25.80 4.70 58.27
CA ARG A 137 25.76 5.59 59.45
C ARG A 137 25.28 4.89 60.73
N GLN A 138 24.83 3.65 60.64
CA GLN A 138 24.51 2.77 61.77
C GLN A 138 25.69 1.84 62.05
#